data_AF-A0AB72ZCQ5-F1
#
_entry.id   AF-A0AB72ZCQ5-F1
#
_cell.length_a   1.000
_cell.length_b   1.000
_cell.length_c   1.000
_cell.angle_alpha   90.00
_cell.angle_beta   90.00
_cell.angle_gamma   90.00
#
_symmetry.space_group_name_H-M   'P 1'
#
loop_
_entity.id
_entity.type
_entity.pdbx_description
1 polymer ?
#
loop_
_entity_poly.entity_id
_entity_poly.type
_entity_poly.pdbx_seq_one_letter_code
_entity_poly.pdbx_strand_id
1 'polypeptide(L)' 'MPTLILANNYDVIHPVEYSLFYARNIENAKYYELTPKTVDVEKHKLEIDTYINTFILSNSKK' A
#
# COMPACT_ATOMS: atom_id res chain seq x y z
N MET A 1 1.40 -15.99 -1.81
CA MET A 1 2.64 -15.18 -1.88
C MET A 1 2.38 -13.89 -1.11
N PRO A 2 3.26 -13.47 -0.18
CA PRO A 2 3.06 -12.18 0.49
C PRO A 2 2.89 -11.06 -0.53
N THR A 3 1.87 -10.24 -0.35
CA THR A 3 1.54 -9.14 -1.27
C THR A 3 1.31 -7.85 -0.50
N LEU A 4 1.91 -6.75 -0.94
CA LEU A 4 1.68 -5.41 -0.39
C LEU A 4 0.88 -4.60 -1.40
N ILE A 5 -0.20 -3.99 -0.95
CA ILE A 5 -1.06 -3.11 -1.74
C ILE A 5 -1.02 -1.73 -1.10
N LEU A 6 -0.54 -0.75 -1.86
CA LEU A 6 -0.53 0.66 -1.47
C LEU A 6 -1.44 1.43 -2.40
N ALA A 7 -2.35 2.23 -1.85
CA ALA A 7 -3.31 3.00 -2.63
C ALA A 7 -3.70 4.28 -1.93
N ASN A 8 -4.32 5.22 -2.62
CA ASN A 8 -4.90 6.42 -2.01
C ASN A 8 -6.26 6.72 -2.64
N ASN A 9 -7.16 7.36 -1.90
CA ASN A 9 -8.53 7.65 -2.36
C ASN A 9 -8.62 8.71 -3.48
N TYR A 10 -7.50 9.30 -3.89
CA TYR A 10 -7.45 10.39 -4.87
C TYR A 10 -6.74 9.98 -6.17
N ASP A 11 -6.43 8.70 -6.35
CA ASP A 11 -5.88 8.18 -7.61
C ASP A 11 -6.97 8.18 -8.69
N VAL A 12 -6.82 9.06 -9.68
CA VAL A 12 -7.76 9.23 -10.80
C VAL A 12 -7.67 8.11 -11.84
N ILE A 13 -6.60 7.31 -11.80
CA ILE A 13 -6.35 6.20 -12.72
C ILE A 13 -6.82 4.88 -12.10
N HIS A 14 -6.59 4.71 -10.80
CA HIS A 14 -6.92 3.49 -10.06
C HIS A 14 -7.89 3.79 -8.90
N PRO A 15 -9.20 3.60 -9.11
CA PRO A 15 -10.17 3.67 -8.02
C PRO A 15 -9.78 2.75 -6.85
N VAL A 16 -9.94 3.24 -5.62
CA VAL A 16 -9.53 2.53 -4.40
C VAL A 16 -10.19 1.15 -4.28
N GLU A 17 -11.37 0.97 -4.87
CA GLU A 17 -12.14 -0.27 -4.90
C GLU A 17 -11.34 -1.43 -5.48
N TYR A 18 -10.46 -1.17 -6.45
CA TYR A 18 -9.59 -2.21 -7.00
C TYR A 18 -8.59 -2.70 -5.96
N SER A 19 -7.96 -1.78 -5.23
CA SER A 19 -7.02 -2.12 -4.15
C SER A 19 -7.72 -2.88 -3.02
N LEU A 20 -8.94 -2.47 -2.66
CA LEU A 20 -9.76 -3.17 -1.67
C LEU A 20 -10.19 -4.57 -2.15
N PHE A 21 -10.54 -4.70 -3.43
CA PHE A 21 -10.84 -5.99 -4.04
C PHE A 21 -9.63 -6.92 -3.96
N TYR A 22 -8.43 -6.46 -4.35
CA TYR A 22 -7.21 -7.27 -4.26
C TYR A 22 -6.87 -7.65 -2.81
N ALA A 23 -7.00 -6.73 -1.86
CA ALA A 23 -6.73 -7.00 -0.46
C ALA A 23 -7.65 -8.09 0.14
N ARG A 24 -8.89 -8.18 -0.35
CA ARG A 24 -9.85 -9.22 0.07
C ARG A 24 -9.62 -10.57 -0.60
N ASN A 25 -9.08 -10.59 -1.82
CA ASN A 25 -9.02 -11.79 -2.65
C ASN A 25 -7.62 -12.42 -2.76
N ILE A 26 -6.56 -11.68 -2.42
CA ILE A 26 -5.19 -12.21 -2.42
C ILE A 26 -4.86 -12.69 -1.01
N GLU A 27 -4.60 -13.99 -0.88
CA GLU A 27 -4.21 -14.60 0.38
C GLU A 27 -2.89 -14.00 0.90
N ASN A 28 -2.87 -13.59 2.16
CA ASN A 28 -1.73 -12.92 2.83
C ASN A 28 -1.39 -11.53 2.25
N ALA A 29 -2.34 -10.86 1.59
CA ALA A 29 -2.18 -9.47 1.21
C ALA A 29 -2.27 -8.53 2.43
N LYS A 30 -1.46 -7.47 2.40
CA LYS A 30 -1.55 -6.34 3.33
C LYS A 30 -1.88 -5.08 2.54
N TYR A 31 -2.88 -4.34 3.01
CA TYR A 31 -3.30 -3.07 2.44
C TYR A 31 -2.92 -1.91 3.37
N TYR A 32 -2.38 -0.85 2.79
CA TYR A 32 -2.20 0.44 3.46
C TYR A 32 -2.65 1.58 2.56
N GLU A 33 -3.38 2.53 3.14
CA GLU A 33 -3.71 3.78 2.47
C GLU A 33 -2.53 4.76 2.59
N LEU A 34 -2.22 5.44 1.49
CA LEU A 34 -1.21 6.49 1.39
C LEU A 34 -1.89 7.86 1.37
N THR A 35 -1.20 8.84 1.96
CA THR A 35 -1.43 10.25 1.66
C THR A 35 -1.18 10.48 0.17
N PRO A 36 -2.06 11.14 -0.58
CA PRO A 36 -1.80 11.43 -1.99
C PRO A 36 -0.56 12.30 -2.16
N LYS A 37 0.27 11.98 -3.16
CA LYS A 37 1.48 12.76 -3.48
C LYS A 37 1.18 14.24 -3.76
N THR A 38 0.01 14.54 -4.31
CA THR A 38 -0.45 15.91 -4.59
C THR A 38 -0.84 16.69 -3.34
N VAL A 39 -1.15 16.00 -2.23
CA VAL A 39 -1.50 16.60 -0.95
C VAL A 39 -0.23 16.87 -0.14
N ASP A 40 0.64 15.87 -0.01
CA ASP A 40 1.91 16.00 0.72
C ASP A 40 2.95 15.02 0.16
N VAL A 41 3.98 15.55 -0.50
CA VAL A 41 5.03 14.77 -1.16
C VAL A 41 5.94 14.07 -0.16
N GLU A 42 6.32 14.75 0.92
CA GLU A 42 7.26 14.21 1.90
C GLU A 42 6.61 13.13 2.75
N LYS A 43 5.37 13.36 3.17
CA LYS A 43 4.59 12.36 3.90
C LYS A 43 4.30 11.13 3.05
N HIS A 44 3.90 11.31 1.79
CA HIS A 44 3.67 10.21 0.85
C HIS A 44 4.93 9.34 0.70
N LYS A 45 6.09 9.97 0.53
CA LYS A 45 7.37 9.26 0.42
C LYS A 45 7.71 8.50 1.69
N LEU A 46 7.58 9.15 2.85
CA LEU A 46 7.84 8.53 4.16
C LEU A 46 6.94 7.31 4.41
N GLU A 47 5.66 7.40 4.05
CA GLU A 47 4.69 6.29 4.18
C GLU A 47 5.06 5.11 3.27
N ILE A 48 5.41 5.37 2.01
CA ILE A 48 5.91 4.33 1.08
C ILE A 48 7.12 3.61 1.67
N ASP A 49 8.16 4.36 2.08
CA ASP A 49 9.39 3.80 2.63
C ASP A 49 9.10 2.97 3.89
N THR A 50 8.22 3.48 4.77
CA THR A 50 7.83 2.81 6.01
C THR A 50 7.10 1.48 5.72
N TYR A 51 6.11 1.49 4.82
CA TYR A 51 5.30 0.30 4.54
C TYR A 51 6.08 -0.77 3.78
N ILE A 52 6.94 -0.38 2.83
CA ILE A 52 7.82 -1.32 2.14
C ILE A 52 8.78 -1.99 3.14
N ASN A 53 9.46 -1.20 3.98
CA ASN A 53 10.39 -1.75 4.97
C ASN A 53 9.68 -2.67 5.97
N THR A 54 8.52 -2.25 6.47
CA THR A 54 7.70 -3.08 7.38
C THR A 54 7.28 -4.38 6.70
N PHE A 55 6.87 -4.32 5.44
CA PHE A 55 6.47 -5.50 4.67
C PHE A 55 7.64 -6.48 4.49
N ILE A 56 8.81 -5.99 4.07
CA ILE A 56 10.02 -6.80 3.90
C ILE A 56 10.39 -7.45 5.23
N LEU A 57 10.57 -6.67 6.30
CA LEU A 57 10.96 -7.21 7.62
C LEU A 57 9.95 -8.23 8.16
N SER A 58 8.65 -8.05 7.90
CA SER A 58 7.62 -8.99 8.32
C SER A 58 7.63 -10.31 7.54
N ASN A 59 8.22 -10.34 6.35
CA ASN A 59 8.24 -11.51 5.47
C ASN A 59 9.64 -12.14 5.30
N SER A 60 10.71 -11.43 5.65
CA SER A 60 12.09 -11.94 5.62
C SER A 60 12.43 -12.92 6.74
N LYS A 61 11.59 -13.05 7.77
CA LYS A 61 11.78 -14.02 8.87
C LYS A 61 11.21 -15.42 8.57
N LYS A 62 11.15 -15.82 7.30
CA LYS A 62 10.71 -17.16 6.89
C LYS A 62 11.90 -18.06 6.58
#